data_AF-A0A7Y0S1N4-F1
#
_entry.id   AF-A0A7Y0S1N4-F1
#
_cell.length_a   1.000
_cell.length_b   1.000
_cell.length_c   1.000
_cell.angle_alpha   90.00
_cell.angle_beta   90.00
_cell.angle_gamma   90.00
#
_symmetry.space_group_name_H-M   'P 1'
#
loop_
_entity.id
_entity.type
_entity.pdbx_description
1 polymer ?
#
loop_
_entity_poly.entity_id
_entity_poly.type
_entity_poly.pdbx_seq_one_letter_code
_entity_poly.pdbx_strand_id
1 'polypeptide(L)'
;VGKVEQHNLRPLTFREFLWASGEQALQKAFDQKLNSSAAHTKLIELLTDYYFVGGMPEAVNSWFENSELSIIERIEAVSEVHRNLIE
;
A
#
# COMPACT_ATOMS: atom_id res chain seq x y z
N VAL A 1 28.85 -20.57 -1.09
CA VAL A 1 27.67 -20.33 -0.23
C VAL A 1 27.38 -18.84 -0.22
N GLY A 2 26.29 -18.41 -0.85
CA GLY A 2 25.91 -17.01 -0.98
C GLY A 2 25.37 -16.48 0.34
N LYS A 3 25.87 -15.33 0.80
CA LYS A 3 25.38 -14.67 2.01
C LYS A 3 24.06 -14.00 1.64
N VAL A 4 22.94 -14.49 2.17
CA VAL A 4 21.62 -13.84 2.02
C VAL A 4 21.45 -12.90 3.21
N GLU A 5 21.30 -11.60 2.93
CA GLU A 5 20.97 -10.59 3.93
C GLU A 5 19.45 -10.57 4.10
N GLN A 6 18.97 -10.81 5.32
CA GLN A 6 17.55 -10.77 5.65
C GLN A 6 17.28 -9.54 6.52
N HIS A 7 16.38 -8.67 6.08
CA HIS A 7 15.96 -7.49 6.82
C HIS A 7 14.57 -7.70 7.42
N ASN A 8 14.44 -7.42 8.72
CA ASN A 8 13.16 -7.45 9.41
C ASN A 8 12.46 -6.11 9.23
N LEU A 9 11.51 -6.06 8.30
CA LEU A 9 10.66 -4.89 8.11
C LEU A 9 9.43 -4.97 9.00
N ARG A 10 9.00 -3.83 9.53
CA ARG A 10 7.70 -3.70 10.23
C ARG A 10 6.61 -3.40 9.20
N PRO A 11 5.32 -3.60 9.55
CA PRO A 11 4.24 -3.12 8.72
C PRO A 11 4.37 -1.62 8.45
N LEU A 12 4.26 -1.24 7.19
CA LEU A 12 4.22 0.13 6.70
C LEU A 12 3.06 0.88 7.33
N THR A 13 3.30 2.13 7.64
CA THR A 13 2.28 3.09 8.06
C THR A 13 1.45 3.57 6.87
N PHE A 14 0.29 4.17 7.13
CA PHE A 14 -0.50 4.80 6.07
C PHE A 14 0.28 5.85 5.27
N ARG A 15 1.20 6.58 5.93
CA ARG A 15 2.06 7.56 5.25
C ARG A 15 3.00 6.88 4.24
N GLU A 16 3.57 5.73 4.62
CA GLU A 16 4.44 4.94 3.73
C GLU A 16 3.64 4.26 2.62
N PHE A 17 2.40 3.83 2.89
CA PHE A 17 1.46 3.37 1.86
C PHE A 17 1.17 4.47 0.82
N LEU A 18 0.99 5.71 1.27
CA LEU A 18 0.82 6.87 0.38
C LEU A 18 2.09 7.18 -0.43
N TRP A 19 3.27 6.88 0.10
CA TRP A 19 4.50 6.96 -0.68
C TRP A 19 4.55 5.90 -1.78
N ALA A 20 4.12 4.67 -1.47
CA ALA A 20 4.06 3.56 -2.41
C ALA A 20 3.08 3.82 -3.57
N SER A 21 2.04 4.65 -3.39
CA SER A 21 1.14 5.01 -4.48
C SER A 21 1.76 5.88 -5.58
N GLY A 22 2.93 6.49 -5.34
CA GLY A 22 3.60 7.37 -6.29
C GLY A 22 2.95 8.75 -6.49
N GLU A 23 1.79 9.00 -5.88
CA GLU A 23 1.01 10.24 -6.05
C GLU A 23 1.61 11.43 -5.28
N GLN A 24 2.64 12.05 -5.84
CA GLN A 24 3.40 13.15 -5.22
C GLN A 24 2.52 14.32 -4.73
N ALA A 25 1.46 14.65 -5.46
CA ALA A 25 0.54 15.71 -5.08
C ALA A 25 -0.25 15.36 -3.81
N LEU A 26 -0.69 14.11 -3.66
CA LEU A 26 -1.39 13.64 -2.48
C LEU A 26 -0.45 13.49 -1.29
N GLN A 27 0.77 13.01 -1.51
CA GLN A 27 1.82 12.95 -0.47
C GLN A 27 2.08 14.34 0.12
N LYS A 28 2.27 15.33 -0.74
CA LYS A 28 2.47 16.72 -0.32
C LYS A 28 1.23 17.28 0.38
N ALA A 29 0.03 17.02 -0.14
CA ALA A 29 -1.21 17.46 0.49
C ALA A 29 -1.38 16.88 1.90
N PHE A 30 -1.03 15.60 2.09
CA PHE A 30 -1.06 14.92 3.39
C PHE A 30 -0.03 15.53 4.36
N ASP A 31 1.22 15.67 3.93
CA ASP A 31 2.29 16.23 4.77
C ASP A 31 2.03 17.68 5.17
N GLN A 32 1.44 18.47 4.27
CA GLN A 32 1.06 19.87 4.53
C GLN A 32 -0.28 20.00 5.26
N LYS A 33 -0.99 18.90 5.53
CA LYS A 33 -2.35 18.89 6.11
C LYS A 33 -3.30 19.82 5.34
N LEU A 34 -3.19 19.81 4.01
CA LEU A 34 -3.95 20.69 3.15
C LEU A 34 -5.45 20.41 3.31
N ASN A 35 -6.21 21.44 3.66
CA ASN A 35 -7.66 21.34 3.78
C ASN A 35 -8.33 21.57 2.41
N SER A 36 -8.33 20.52 1.58
CA SER A 36 -8.97 20.49 0.27
C SER A 36 -9.92 19.30 0.19
N SER A 37 -11.14 19.52 -0.30
CA SER A 37 -12.12 18.45 -0.49
C SER A 37 -11.60 17.37 -1.44
N ALA A 38 -10.93 17.74 -2.52
CA ALA A 38 -10.36 16.79 -3.48
C ALA A 38 -9.27 15.92 -2.84
N ALA A 39 -8.36 16.53 -2.07
CA ALA A 39 -7.33 15.79 -1.36
C ALA A 39 -7.94 14.87 -0.29
N HIS A 40 -8.94 15.36 0.46
CA HIS A 40 -9.63 14.57 1.47
C HIS A 40 -10.30 13.33 0.88
N THR A 41 -11.07 13.48 -0.20
CA THR A 41 -11.73 12.34 -0.88
C THR A 41 -10.70 11.30 -1.32
N LYS A 42 -9.62 11.72 -1.97
CA LYS A 42 -8.57 10.81 -2.44
C LYS A 42 -7.81 10.12 -1.31
N LEU A 43 -7.54 10.83 -0.23
CA LEU A 43 -6.89 10.25 0.95
C LEU A 43 -7.79 9.22 1.64
N ILE A 44 -9.11 9.42 1.68
CA ILE A 44 -10.06 8.45 2.22
C ILE A 44 -10.19 7.21 1.33
N GLU A 45 -10.17 7.37 0.01
CA GLU A 45 -10.10 6.24 -0.94
C GLU A 45 -8.86 5.37 -0.65
N LEU A 46 -7.66 5.98 -0.62
CA LEU A 46 -6.41 5.27 -0.31
C LEU A 46 -6.36 4.70 1.11
N LEU A 47 -6.98 5.35 2.08
CA LEU A 47 -7.08 4.83 3.45
C LEU A 47 -7.92 3.57 3.50
N THR A 48 -8.98 3.51 2.70
CA THR A 48 -9.83 2.32 2.58
C THR A 48 -9.04 1.15 1.98
N ASP A 49 -8.29 1.42 0.92
CA ASP A 49 -7.35 0.44 0.33
C ASP A 49 -6.35 -0.04 1.39
N TYR A 50 -5.74 0.87 2.14
CA TYR A 50 -4.79 0.53 3.20
C TYR A 50 -5.40 -0.34 4.31
N TYR A 51 -6.67 -0.14 4.67
CA TYR A 51 -7.33 -1.02 5.64
C TYR A 51 -7.56 -2.43 5.12
N PHE A 52 -7.75 -2.59 3.82
CA PHE A 52 -7.89 -3.91 3.19
C PHE A 52 -6.51 -4.59 3.03
N VAL A 53 -5.55 -3.88 2.43
CA VAL A 53 -4.22 -4.40 2.13
C VAL A 53 -3.38 -4.56 3.40
N GLY A 54 -3.57 -3.70 4.38
CA GLY A 54 -2.72 -3.60 5.56
C GLY A 54 -1.36 -2.96 5.27
N GLY A 55 -0.43 -3.14 6.21
CA GLY A 55 0.92 -2.57 6.12
C GLY A 55 2.00 -3.56 5.68
N MET A 56 1.68 -4.81 5.34
CA MET A 56 2.73 -5.77 4.99
C MET A 56 3.46 -5.34 3.71
N PRO A 57 4.81 -5.16 3.73
CA PRO A 57 5.52 -4.62 2.57
C PRO A 57 5.25 -5.38 1.26
N GLU A 58 5.19 -6.71 1.30
CA GLU A 58 4.90 -7.56 0.14
C GLU A 58 3.46 -7.37 -0.37
N ALA A 59 2.47 -7.30 0.53
CA ALA A 59 1.08 -7.06 0.16
C ALA A 59 0.89 -5.66 -0.44
N VAL A 60 1.55 -4.64 0.13
CA VAL A 60 1.53 -3.27 -0.39
C VAL A 60 2.20 -3.20 -1.76
N ASN A 61 3.32 -3.89 -1.96
CA ASN A 61 4.00 -3.95 -3.25
C ASN A 61 3.10 -4.62 -4.31
N SER A 62 2.52 -5.78 -3.98
CA SER A 62 1.57 -6.49 -4.85
C SER A 62 0.36 -5.63 -5.22
N TRP A 63 -0.17 -4.84 -4.27
CA TRP A 63 -1.25 -3.89 -4.55
C TRP A 63 -0.84 -2.87 -5.61
N PHE A 64 0.31 -2.22 -5.49
CA PHE A 64 0.67 -1.14 -6.43
C PHE A 64 1.28 -1.62 -7.74
N GLU A 65 1.96 -2.79 -7.79
CA GLU A 65 2.45 -3.38 -9.04
C GLU A 65 1.32 -3.83 -9.97
N ASN A 66 0.19 -4.23 -9.38
CA ASN A 66 -1.00 -4.70 -10.12
C ASN A 66 -2.05 -3.60 -10.32
N SER A 67 -1.66 -2.32 -10.38
CA SER A 67 -2.60 -1.19 -10.51
C SER A 67 -3.43 -1.21 -11.80
N GLU A 68 -2.91 -1.84 -12.85
CA GLU A 68 -3.58 -1.95 -14.16
C GLU A 68 -4.60 -3.10 -14.22
N LEU A 69 -4.59 -4.00 -13.22
CA LEU A 69 -5.52 -5.13 -13.17
C LEU A 69 -6.90 -4.70 -12.67
N SER A 70 -7.90 -5.55 -12.88
CA SER A 70 -9.20 -5.34 -12.27
C SER A 70 -9.10 -5.42 -10.75
N ILE A 71 -10.04 -4.76 -10.05
CA ILE A 71 -10.08 -4.76 -8.58
C ILE A 71 -10.17 -6.18 -8.00
N ILE A 72 -10.84 -7.11 -8.69
CA ILE A 72 -10.99 -8.50 -8.24
C ILE A 72 -9.64 -9.22 -8.26
N GLU A 73 -8.94 -9.16 -9.40
CA GLU A 73 -7.61 -9.80 -9.55
C GLU A 73 -6.60 -9.22 -8.56
N ARG A 74 -6.66 -7.91 -8.33
CA ARG A 74 -5.79 -7.21 -7.39
C ARG A 74 -6.05 -7.62 -5.93
N ILE A 75 -7.32 -7.80 -5.56
CA ILE A 75 -7.73 -8.34 -4.26
C ILE A 75 -7.25 -9.78 -4.07
N GLU A 76 -7.36 -10.62 -5.12
CA GLU A 76 -6.91 -12.01 -5.09
C GLU A 76 -5.39 -12.09 -4.88
N ALA A 77 -4.61 -11.28 -5.59
CA ALA A 77 -3.15 -11.22 -5.47
C ALA A 77 -2.69 -10.84 -4.04
N VAL A 78 -3.33 -9.86 -3.41
CA VAL A 78 -3.04 -9.50 -2.00
C VAL A 78 -3.47 -10.60 -1.04
N SER A 79 -4.62 -11.24 -1.29
CA SER A 79 -5.11 -12.34 -0.45
C SER A 79 -4.20 -13.56 -0.51
N GLU A 80 -3.59 -13.83 -1.66
CA GLU A 80 -2.59 -14.89 -1.81
C GLU A 80 -1.35 -14.64 -0.97
N VAL A 81 -0.80 -13.41 -1.00
CA VAL A 81 0.31 -13.01 -0.13
C VAL A 81 -0.03 -13.28 1.34
N HIS A 82 -1.23 -12.92 1.78
CA HIS A 82 -1.66 -13.17 3.15
C HIS A 82 -1.82 -14.66 3.49
N ARG A 83 -2.30 -15.50 2.56
CA ARG A 83 -2.46 -16.95 2.77
C ARG A 83 -1.11 -17.65 2.92
N ASN A 84 -0.12 -17.26 2.12
CA ASN A 84 1.22 -17.86 2.11
C ASN A 84 1.98 -17.70 3.45
N LEU A 85 1.46 -16.91 4.40
CA LEU A 85 2.03 -16.75 5.74
C LEU A 85 1.58 -17.83 6.74
N ILE A 86 0.48 -18.52 6.42
CA ILE A 86 -0.17 -19.49 7.31
C ILE A 86 0.17 -20.93 6.92
N GLU A 87 0.54 -21.16 5.66
CA GLU A 87 0.99 -22.45 5.10
C GLU A 87 2.50 -22.66 5.24
#